data_AF-A0A328SI31-F1
#
_entry.id   AF-A0A328SI31-F1
#
_cell.length_a   1.000
_cell.length_b   1.000
_cell.length_c   1.000
_cell.angle_alpha   90.00
_cell.angle_beta   90.00
_cell.angle_gamma   90.00
#
_symmetry.space_group_name_H-M   'P 1'
#
loop_
_entity.id
_entity.type
_entity.pdbx_description
1 polymer ?
#
loop_
_entity_poly.entity_id
_entity_poly.type
_entity_poly.pdbx_seq_one_letter_code
_entity_poly.pdbx_strand_id
1 'polypeptide(L)'
;MWDTSKDYRLKVAEKAVEQFIRVVEGSNLRGSWNKKQVRLIAKNMNPDIQTMYYSYVSPQELAKTPQMDNLLKSVDDIIENLGGEDYSKKFLGELNREEREKLDLPLSRMKFFFNTIRGLPDRLMLGEIDDPVIGVDIKVGELVSVSKHPDTDTLMVCNVNIGKRAITVITNDTSVKDNDKVAVALLPPSVFMGISSEGMFLGAGEGVLKDVEGEIGSLPQHVDVAAFNETRNLVDQFLKD
;
A
#
# COMPACT_ATOMS: atom_id res chain seq x y z
N MET A 1 26.46 1.92 -11.85
CA MET A 1 26.34 0.90 -10.79
C MET A 1 25.35 1.46 -9.79
N TRP A 2 24.19 0.84 -9.68
CA TRP A 2 23.11 1.29 -8.83
C TRP A 2 23.34 0.78 -7.40
N ASP A 3 23.28 1.66 -6.40
CA ASP A 3 23.44 1.26 -5.00
C ASP A 3 22.13 0.67 -4.49
N THR A 4 21.93 -0.61 -4.78
CA THR A 4 20.70 -1.35 -4.44
C THR A 4 20.39 -1.31 -2.94
N SER A 5 21.39 -1.19 -2.07
CA SER A 5 21.21 -1.09 -0.61
C SER A 5 20.46 0.18 -0.18
N LYS A 6 20.45 1.21 -1.03
CA LYS A 6 19.76 2.47 -0.75
C LYS A 6 18.40 2.57 -1.42
N ASP A 7 18.05 1.63 -2.30
CA ASP A 7 16.83 1.68 -3.10
C ASP A 7 15.56 1.72 -2.23
N TYR A 8 14.81 2.82 -2.33
CA TYR A 8 13.56 3.03 -1.60
C TYR A 8 12.51 1.94 -1.84
N ARG A 9 12.48 1.34 -3.04
CA ARG A 9 11.52 0.28 -3.38
C ARG A 9 11.79 -0.98 -2.57
N LEU A 10 13.06 -1.36 -2.44
CA LEU A 10 13.47 -2.53 -1.64
C LEU A 10 13.30 -2.26 -0.14
N LYS A 11 13.64 -1.06 0.33
CA LYS A 11 13.41 -0.63 1.72
C LYS A 11 11.95 -0.70 2.12
N VAL A 12 11.05 -0.17 1.29
CA VAL A 12 9.61 -0.24 1.56
C VAL A 12 9.12 -1.69 1.52
N ALA A 13 9.61 -2.53 0.59
CA ALA A 13 9.26 -3.94 0.53
C ALA A 13 9.66 -4.71 1.80
N GLU A 14 10.90 -4.54 2.27
CA GLU A 14 11.39 -5.15 3.51
C GLU A 14 10.56 -4.70 4.71
N LYS A 15 10.30 -3.39 4.82
CA LYS A 15 9.53 -2.84 5.91
C LYS A 15 8.07 -3.32 5.90
N ALA A 16 7.48 -3.47 4.72
CA ALA A 16 6.14 -4.03 4.57
C ALA A 16 6.07 -5.50 5.02
N VAL A 17 7.10 -6.31 4.72
CA VAL A 17 7.23 -7.69 5.24
C VAL A 17 7.28 -7.70 6.77
N GLU A 18 8.08 -6.82 7.37
CA GLU A 18 8.17 -6.69 8.84
C GLU A 18 6.81 -6.38 9.46
N GLN A 19 6.09 -5.38 8.94
CA GLN A 19 4.78 -5.00 9.44
C GLN A 19 3.73 -6.10 9.23
N PHE A 20 3.79 -6.81 8.10
CA PHE A 20 2.92 -7.96 7.86
C PHE A 20 3.12 -9.08 8.89
N ILE A 21 4.37 -9.42 9.20
CA ILE A 21 4.69 -10.42 10.23
C ILE A 21 4.12 -9.97 11.58
N ARG A 22 4.30 -8.69 11.96
CA ARG A 22 3.73 -8.13 13.20
C ARG A 22 2.20 -8.27 13.23
N VAL A 23 1.52 -8.01 12.12
CA VAL A 23 0.06 -8.19 11.99
C VAL A 23 -0.33 -9.65 12.18
N VAL A 24 0.32 -10.57 11.47
CA VAL A 24 0.05 -12.02 11.55
C VAL A 24 0.27 -12.55 12.96
N GLU A 25 1.31 -12.09 13.66
CA GLU A 25 1.65 -12.51 15.02
C GLU A 25 0.69 -11.92 16.07
N GLY A 26 0.43 -10.61 16.01
CA GLY A 26 -0.27 -9.86 17.05
C GLY A 26 -1.78 -9.67 16.87
N SER A 27 -2.33 -9.85 15.66
CA SER A 27 -3.75 -9.62 15.42
C SER A 27 -4.59 -10.87 15.69
N ASN A 28 -5.79 -10.67 16.23
CA ASN A 28 -6.75 -11.75 16.50
C ASN A 28 -7.56 -12.12 15.24
N LEU A 29 -6.86 -12.54 14.18
CA LEU A 29 -7.47 -12.97 12.92
C LEU A 29 -8.22 -14.30 13.14
N ARG A 30 -9.55 -14.25 13.16
CA ARG A 30 -10.42 -15.42 13.36
C ARG A 30 -10.55 -16.27 12.10
N GLY A 31 -11.04 -17.49 12.25
CA GLY A 31 -11.28 -18.41 11.13
C GLY A 31 -10.17 -19.45 10.93
N SER A 32 -10.37 -20.36 9.97
CA SER A 32 -9.42 -21.43 9.65
C SER A 32 -8.42 -20.94 8.60
N TRP A 33 -7.18 -20.70 9.02
CA TRP A 33 -6.06 -20.32 8.18
C TRP A 33 -4.75 -20.82 8.78
N ASN A 34 -3.72 -21.01 7.95
CA ASN A 34 -2.47 -21.61 8.40
C ASN A 34 -1.48 -20.54 8.91
N LYS A 35 -1.71 -20.03 10.13
CA LYS A 35 -0.86 -18.99 10.74
C LYS A 35 0.62 -19.32 10.78
N LYS A 36 0.97 -20.58 11.07
CA LYS A 36 2.37 -21.03 11.11
C LYS A 36 3.03 -20.93 9.73
N GLN A 37 2.31 -21.38 8.69
CA GLN A 37 2.83 -21.36 7.33
C GLN A 37 2.91 -19.95 6.76
N VAL A 38 1.88 -19.12 6.92
CA VAL A 38 1.90 -17.70 6.50
C VAL A 38 3.10 -16.97 7.08
N ARG A 39 3.32 -17.15 8.39
CA ARG A 39 4.47 -16.55 9.08
C ARG A 39 5.81 -17.06 8.55
N LEU A 40 5.92 -18.36 8.28
CA LEU A 40 7.15 -18.95 7.75
C LEU A 40 7.47 -18.40 6.36
N ILE A 41 6.48 -18.38 5.46
CA ILE A 41 6.64 -17.84 4.11
C ILE A 41 7.08 -16.37 4.17
N ALA A 42 6.38 -15.53 4.95
CA ALA A 42 6.73 -14.12 5.08
C ALA A 42 8.16 -13.90 5.60
N LYS A 43 8.62 -14.70 6.57
CA LYS A 43 10.01 -14.61 7.06
C LYS A 43 11.05 -14.99 6.01
N ASN A 44 10.71 -15.93 5.13
CA ASN A 44 11.58 -16.40 4.06
C ASN A 44 11.70 -15.41 2.89
N MET A 45 10.87 -14.36 2.85
CA MET A 45 11.01 -13.26 1.88
C MET A 45 12.21 -12.36 2.18
N ASN A 46 12.63 -12.25 3.45
CA ASN A 46 13.76 -11.39 3.84
C ASN A 46 15.08 -11.81 3.17
N PRO A 47 15.49 -13.09 3.14
CA PRO A 47 16.66 -13.53 2.38
C PRO A 47 16.66 -13.15 0.90
N ASP A 48 15.51 -13.22 0.22
CA ASP A 48 15.38 -12.80 -1.19
C ASP A 48 15.63 -11.29 -1.33
N ILE A 49 15.01 -10.47 -0.46
CA ILE A 49 15.22 -9.01 -0.45
C ILE A 49 16.69 -8.65 -0.13
N GLN A 50 17.30 -9.34 0.83
CA GLN A 50 18.71 -9.13 1.18
C GLN A 50 19.64 -9.49 0.02
N THR A 51 19.34 -10.55 -0.72
CA THR A 51 20.09 -10.89 -1.93
C THR A 51 19.99 -9.78 -2.98
N MET A 52 18.80 -9.19 -3.15
CA MET A 52 18.61 -8.04 -4.05
C MET A 52 19.40 -6.81 -3.59
N TYR A 53 19.45 -6.50 -2.29
CA TYR A 53 20.20 -5.36 -1.74
C TYR A 53 21.70 -5.38 -2.03
N TYR A 54 22.33 -6.55 -2.05
CA TYR A 54 23.78 -6.68 -2.26
C TYR A 54 24.16 -7.04 -3.69
N SER A 55 23.23 -6.91 -4.64
CA SER A 55 23.44 -7.27 -6.05
C SER A 55 24.13 -6.18 -6.87
N TYR A 56 23.92 -4.89 -6.54
CA TYR A 56 24.43 -3.72 -7.27
C TYR A 56 24.04 -3.68 -8.77
N VAL A 57 23.03 -4.44 -9.16
CA VAL A 57 22.49 -4.47 -10.54
C VAL A 57 21.48 -3.36 -10.74
N SER A 58 21.14 -3.07 -11.99
CA SER A 58 20.13 -2.04 -12.29
C SER A 58 18.74 -2.44 -11.77
N PRO A 59 17.85 -1.47 -11.48
CA PRO A 59 16.48 -1.74 -11.07
C PRO A 59 15.70 -2.63 -12.06
N GLN A 60 15.87 -2.43 -13.36
CA GLN A 60 15.20 -3.24 -14.38
C GLN A 60 15.72 -4.68 -14.42
N GLU A 61 16.98 -4.91 -14.04
CA GLU A 61 17.53 -6.25 -13.86
C GLU A 61 17.00 -6.89 -12.58
N LEU A 62 16.91 -6.13 -11.47
CA LEU A 62 16.29 -6.59 -10.21
C LEU A 62 14.87 -7.14 -10.43
N ALA A 63 14.07 -6.43 -11.24
CA ALA A 63 12.70 -6.83 -11.57
C ALA A 63 12.60 -8.20 -12.26
N LYS A 64 13.70 -8.72 -12.82
CA LYS A 64 13.77 -9.98 -13.58
C LYS A 64 14.59 -11.05 -12.87
N THR A 65 14.95 -10.82 -11.60
CA THR A 65 15.72 -11.78 -10.81
C THR A 65 14.83 -12.94 -10.33
N PRO A 66 15.41 -14.13 -10.09
CA PRO A 66 14.68 -15.23 -9.45
C PRO A 66 14.13 -14.84 -8.07
N GLN A 67 14.81 -13.94 -7.35
CA GLN A 67 14.37 -13.40 -6.07
C GLN A 67 13.04 -12.66 -6.22
N MET A 68 12.86 -11.90 -7.31
CA MET A 68 11.58 -11.24 -7.57
C MET A 68 10.45 -12.26 -7.77
N ASP A 69 10.69 -13.29 -8.57
CA ASP A 69 9.70 -14.36 -8.81
C ASP A 69 9.35 -15.08 -7.49
N ASN A 70 10.33 -15.33 -6.63
CA ASN A 70 10.12 -15.91 -5.30
C ASN A 70 9.25 -15.03 -4.40
N LEU A 71 9.44 -13.71 -4.43
CA LEU A 71 8.62 -12.77 -3.64
C LEU A 71 7.16 -12.78 -4.11
N LEU A 72 6.93 -12.77 -5.43
CA LEU A 72 5.58 -12.84 -6.00
C LEU A 72 4.90 -14.16 -5.65
N LYS A 73 5.60 -15.28 -5.81
CA LYS A 73 5.09 -16.60 -5.42
C LYS A 73 4.76 -16.68 -3.93
N SER A 74 5.61 -16.09 -3.08
CA SER A 74 5.38 -16.04 -1.64
C SER A 74 4.08 -15.32 -1.29
N VAL A 75 3.72 -14.25 -2.02
CA VAL A 75 2.43 -13.57 -1.85
C VAL A 75 1.27 -14.50 -2.19
N ASP A 76 1.35 -15.21 -3.31
CA ASP A 76 0.28 -16.12 -3.73
C ASP A 76 0.11 -17.27 -2.74
N ASP A 77 1.21 -17.89 -2.30
CA ASP A 77 1.22 -18.94 -1.29
C ASP A 77 0.66 -18.44 0.06
N ILE A 78 0.99 -17.20 0.46
CA ILE A 78 0.42 -16.57 1.65
C ILE A 78 -1.10 -16.42 1.51
N ILE A 79 -1.57 -15.89 0.38
CA ILE A 79 -3.00 -15.67 0.16
C ILE A 79 -3.76 -17.00 0.17
N GLU A 80 -3.23 -18.05 -0.46
CA GLU A 80 -3.81 -19.39 -0.39
C GLU A 80 -3.93 -19.87 1.07
N ASN A 81 -2.86 -19.73 1.87
CA ASN A 81 -2.85 -20.13 3.28
C ASN A 81 -3.72 -19.26 4.20
N LEU A 82 -4.09 -18.04 3.77
CA LEU A 82 -5.09 -17.19 4.40
C LEU A 82 -6.53 -17.58 4.03
N GLY A 83 -6.71 -18.51 3.09
CA GLY A 83 -8.00 -18.97 2.60
C GLY A 83 -8.40 -18.38 1.24
N GLY A 84 -7.45 -17.87 0.44
CA GLY A 84 -7.67 -17.33 -0.90
C GLY A 84 -7.95 -15.82 -0.94
N GLU A 85 -8.24 -15.29 -2.14
CA GLU A 85 -8.37 -13.85 -2.39
C GLU A 85 -9.48 -13.16 -1.55
N ASP A 86 -10.50 -13.91 -1.11
CA ASP A 86 -11.55 -13.42 -0.21
C ASP A 86 -11.17 -13.49 1.30
N TYR A 87 -9.89 -13.65 1.65
CA TYR A 87 -9.41 -13.76 3.04
C TYR A 87 -9.99 -12.68 3.97
N SER A 88 -10.07 -11.43 3.47
CA SER A 88 -10.58 -10.31 4.25
C SER A 88 -12.04 -10.52 4.63
N LYS A 89 -12.88 -11.04 3.73
CA LYS A 89 -14.28 -11.33 4.02
C LYS A 89 -14.40 -12.48 5.02
N LYS A 90 -13.53 -13.50 4.90
CA LYS A 90 -13.50 -14.64 5.83
C LYS A 90 -13.16 -14.20 7.25
N PHE A 91 -12.16 -13.33 7.41
CA PHE A 91 -11.77 -12.79 8.73
C PHE A 91 -12.84 -11.91 9.37
N LEU A 92 -13.72 -11.27 8.58
CA LEU A 92 -14.79 -10.40 9.06
C LEU A 92 -16.15 -11.11 9.19
N GLY A 93 -16.32 -12.30 8.61
CA GLY A 93 -17.62 -12.92 8.36
C GLY A 93 -18.49 -13.12 9.61
N GLU A 94 -17.87 -13.54 10.71
CA GLU A 94 -18.55 -13.86 11.98
C GLU A 94 -18.40 -12.77 13.05
N LEU A 95 -17.78 -11.64 12.71
CA LEU A 95 -17.48 -10.56 13.66
C LEU A 95 -18.65 -9.58 13.78
N ASN A 96 -18.91 -9.13 15.01
CA ASN A 96 -19.78 -7.98 15.24
C ASN A 96 -19.11 -6.66 14.83
N ARG A 97 -19.83 -5.54 14.86
CA ARG A 97 -19.31 -4.24 14.41
C ARG A 97 -18.03 -3.82 15.14
N GLU A 98 -18.00 -3.89 16.47
CA GLU A 98 -16.85 -3.47 17.29
C GLU A 98 -15.62 -4.36 17.00
N GLU A 99 -15.83 -5.66 16.80
CA GLU A 99 -14.77 -6.60 16.44
C GLU A 99 -14.22 -6.35 15.02
N ARG A 100 -15.08 -5.94 14.07
CA ARG A 100 -14.66 -5.58 12.72
C ARG A 100 -13.79 -4.33 12.73
N GLU A 101 -14.17 -3.31 13.50
CA GLU A 101 -13.40 -2.07 13.65
C GLU A 101 -11.97 -2.38 14.18
N LYS A 102 -11.82 -3.34 15.10
CA LYS A 102 -10.51 -3.80 15.59
C LYS A 102 -9.64 -4.49 14.53
N LEU A 103 -10.24 -5.03 13.46
CA LEU A 103 -9.50 -5.68 12.37
C LEU A 103 -9.29 -4.78 11.15
N ASP A 104 -9.89 -3.59 11.10
CA ASP A 104 -9.80 -2.70 9.94
C ASP A 104 -8.35 -2.30 9.61
N LEU A 105 -7.60 -1.82 10.61
CA LEU A 105 -6.18 -1.49 10.44
C LEU A 105 -5.31 -2.72 10.13
N PRO A 106 -5.39 -3.86 10.86
CA PRO A 106 -4.69 -5.09 10.49
C PRO A 106 -4.91 -5.51 9.04
N LEU A 107 -6.15 -5.53 8.56
CA LEU A 107 -6.47 -5.92 7.19
C LEU A 107 -5.93 -4.94 6.17
N SER A 108 -6.02 -3.64 6.45
CA SER A 108 -5.42 -2.59 5.62
C SER A 108 -3.90 -2.75 5.52
N ARG A 109 -3.21 -3.11 6.61
CA ARG A 109 -1.76 -3.38 6.59
C ARG A 109 -1.41 -4.60 5.75
N MET A 110 -2.22 -5.65 5.81
CA MET A 110 -2.05 -6.82 4.94
C MET A 110 -2.23 -6.44 3.46
N LYS A 111 -3.26 -5.65 3.14
CA LYS A 111 -3.48 -5.14 1.77
C LYS A 111 -2.31 -4.29 1.28
N PHE A 112 -1.75 -3.43 2.13
CA PHE A 112 -0.55 -2.64 1.80
C PHE A 112 0.65 -3.53 1.52
N PHE A 113 0.89 -4.56 2.33
CA PHE A 113 1.94 -5.55 2.09
C PHE A 113 1.77 -6.24 0.72
N PHE A 114 0.60 -6.79 0.42
CA PHE A 114 0.34 -7.46 -0.85
C PHE A 114 0.52 -6.53 -2.04
N ASN A 115 0.02 -5.30 -1.93
CA ASN A 115 0.20 -4.29 -2.97
C ASN A 115 1.67 -3.95 -3.17
N THR A 116 2.41 -3.73 -2.08
CA THR A 116 3.84 -3.39 -2.12
C THR A 116 4.64 -4.45 -2.86
N ILE A 117 4.48 -5.72 -2.51
CA ILE A 117 5.26 -6.79 -3.16
C ILE A 117 4.81 -7.00 -4.62
N ARG A 118 3.49 -7.06 -4.89
CA ARG A 118 2.99 -7.26 -6.25
C ARG A 118 3.32 -6.10 -7.21
N GLY A 119 3.37 -4.87 -6.71
CA GLY A 119 3.75 -3.68 -7.48
C GLY A 119 5.26 -3.41 -7.54
N LEU A 120 6.09 -4.16 -6.80
CA LEU A 120 7.54 -3.96 -6.78
C LEU A 120 8.21 -4.09 -8.16
N PRO A 121 7.87 -5.08 -9.02
CA PRO A 121 8.43 -5.17 -10.37
C PRO A 121 8.16 -3.91 -11.20
N ASP A 122 6.92 -3.43 -11.21
CA ASP A 122 6.51 -2.25 -11.99
C ASP A 122 7.29 -1.00 -11.54
N ARG A 123 7.46 -0.83 -10.22
CA ARG A 123 8.23 0.29 -9.65
C ARG A 123 9.72 0.19 -9.97
N LEU A 124 10.28 -1.00 -10.01
CA LEU A 124 11.68 -1.24 -10.43
C LEU A 124 11.88 -0.98 -11.93
N MET A 125 10.86 -1.29 -12.75
CA MET A 125 10.90 -1.05 -14.20
C MET A 125 10.93 0.43 -14.59
N LEU A 126 10.60 1.35 -13.66
CA LEU A 126 10.78 2.79 -13.83
C LEU A 126 12.27 3.20 -13.96
N GLY A 127 13.20 2.32 -13.56
CA GLY A 127 14.63 2.49 -13.73
C GLY A 127 15.34 3.17 -12.56
N GLU A 128 16.47 3.81 -12.87
CA GLU A 128 17.40 4.42 -11.90
C GLU A 128 16.85 5.76 -11.38
N ILE A 129 15.83 5.69 -10.54
CA ILE A 129 15.21 6.84 -9.87
C ILE A 129 15.46 6.69 -8.36
N ASP A 130 16.11 7.68 -7.76
CA ASP A 130 16.38 7.72 -6.31
C ASP A 130 15.45 8.75 -5.65
N ASP A 131 14.19 8.35 -5.46
CA ASP A 131 13.16 9.21 -4.87
C ASP A 131 12.26 8.36 -3.95
N PRO A 132 11.99 8.76 -2.69
CA PRO A 132 11.08 8.02 -1.83
C PRO A 132 9.71 7.75 -2.45
N VAL A 133 9.24 8.64 -3.33
CA VAL A 133 7.91 8.54 -3.95
C VAL A 133 7.70 7.23 -4.72
N ILE A 134 8.75 6.70 -5.36
CA ILE A 134 8.69 5.44 -6.11
C ILE A 134 8.71 4.21 -5.17
N GLY A 135 8.90 4.43 -3.87
CA GLY A 135 8.77 3.44 -2.82
C GLY A 135 7.34 2.94 -2.62
N VAL A 136 6.33 3.59 -3.21
CA VAL A 136 4.93 3.16 -3.17
C VAL A 136 4.27 3.31 -4.54
N ASP A 137 3.11 2.67 -4.71
CA ASP A 137 2.30 2.85 -5.91
C ASP A 137 1.53 4.16 -5.85
N ILE A 138 1.49 4.87 -6.98
CA ILE A 138 0.60 6.02 -7.18
C ILE A 138 -0.34 5.70 -8.33
N LYS A 139 -1.64 5.86 -8.08
CA LYS A 139 -2.69 5.42 -8.99
C LYS A 139 -3.69 6.54 -9.23
N VAL A 140 -4.16 6.67 -10.46
CA VAL A 140 -5.37 7.44 -10.74
C VAL A 140 -6.56 6.72 -10.12
N GLY A 141 -7.39 7.45 -9.40
CA GLY A 141 -8.61 6.96 -8.81
C GLY A 141 -9.78 7.91 -9.07
N GLU A 142 -10.99 7.39 -8.89
CA GLU A 142 -12.24 8.16 -8.98
C GLU A 142 -12.98 8.07 -7.65
N LEU A 143 -13.43 9.20 -7.11
CA LEU A 143 -14.19 9.24 -5.87
C LEU A 143 -15.60 8.68 -6.09
N VAL A 144 -15.86 7.50 -5.54
CA VAL A 144 -17.17 6.83 -5.62
C VAL A 144 -18.15 7.42 -4.61
N SER A 145 -17.66 7.78 -3.42
CA SER A 145 -18.46 8.43 -2.41
C SER A 145 -17.60 9.26 -1.48
N VAL A 146 -18.05 10.48 -1.18
CA VAL A 146 -17.44 11.39 -0.22
C VAL A 146 -18.43 11.69 0.90
N SER A 147 -18.00 11.52 2.14
CA SER A 147 -18.80 11.82 3.33
C SER A 147 -17.95 12.49 4.40
N LYS A 148 -18.57 13.30 5.27
CA LYS A 148 -17.89 13.84 6.45
C LYS A 148 -17.47 12.71 7.39
N HIS A 149 -16.33 12.89 8.04
CA HIS A 149 -15.92 11.99 9.12
C HIS A 149 -16.96 12.06 10.27
N PRO A 150 -17.38 10.91 10.84
CA PRO A 150 -18.42 10.89 11.88
C PRO A 150 -18.04 11.66 13.15
N ASP A 151 -16.75 11.67 13.49
CA ASP A 151 -16.23 12.30 14.71
C ASP A 151 -15.58 13.68 14.52
N THR A 152 -15.53 14.23 13.31
CA THR A 152 -15.00 15.59 13.07
C THR A 152 -15.50 16.21 11.77
N ASP A 153 -15.73 17.53 11.78
CA ASP A 153 -16.10 18.31 10.60
C ASP A 153 -14.90 18.69 9.70
N THR A 154 -13.67 18.41 10.13
CA THR A 154 -12.46 18.82 9.41
C THR A 154 -11.88 17.75 8.49
N LEU A 155 -12.47 16.55 8.47
CA LEU A 155 -11.99 15.42 7.66
C LEU A 155 -13.13 14.86 6.81
N MET A 156 -12.76 14.39 5.62
CA MET A 156 -13.62 13.69 4.69
C MET A 156 -13.18 12.22 4.61
N VAL A 157 -14.16 11.31 4.63
CA VAL A 157 -13.99 9.90 4.34
C VAL A 157 -14.37 9.68 2.88
N CYS A 158 -13.39 9.29 2.07
CA CYS A 158 -13.54 9.11 0.63
C CYS A 158 -13.39 7.63 0.28
N ASN A 159 -14.35 7.09 -0.45
CA ASN A 159 -14.22 5.78 -1.09
C ASN A 159 -13.75 5.98 -2.53
N VAL A 160 -12.60 5.42 -2.87
CA VAL A 160 -11.90 5.69 -4.13
C VAL A 160 -11.78 4.42 -4.95
N ASN A 161 -12.35 4.43 -6.15
CA ASN A 161 -12.15 3.36 -7.12
C ASN A 161 -10.77 3.52 -7.77
N ILE A 162 -9.91 2.51 -7.65
CA ILE A 162 -8.58 2.45 -8.28
C ILE A 162 -8.49 1.30 -9.31
N GLY A 163 -9.64 0.90 -9.87
CA GLY A 163 -9.77 -0.04 -10.98
C GLY A 163 -10.09 -1.45 -10.51
N LYS A 164 -9.11 -2.13 -9.89
CA LYS A 164 -9.29 -3.52 -9.42
C LYS A 164 -10.03 -3.62 -8.09
N ARG A 165 -10.03 -2.55 -7.30
CA ARG A 165 -10.67 -2.47 -5.98
C ARG A 165 -11.00 -1.02 -5.65
N ALA A 166 -11.81 -0.85 -4.61
CA ALA A 166 -11.99 0.43 -3.97
C ALA A 166 -11.20 0.48 -2.65
N ILE A 167 -10.75 1.66 -2.26
CA ILE A 167 -10.01 1.90 -1.02
C ILE A 167 -10.59 3.10 -0.26
N THR A 168 -10.42 3.09 1.06
CA THR A 168 -10.77 4.25 1.89
C THR A 168 -9.59 5.21 1.98
N VAL A 169 -9.81 6.49 1.68
CA VAL A 169 -8.82 7.56 1.87
C VAL A 169 -9.45 8.67 2.71
N ILE A 170 -8.73 9.11 3.74
CA ILE A 170 -9.14 10.23 4.59
C ILE A 170 -8.33 11.46 4.18
N THR A 171 -9.03 12.58 3.99
CA THR A 171 -8.40 13.86 3.61
C THR A 171 -8.97 15.01 4.45
N ASN A 172 -8.16 16.05 4.65
CA ASN A 172 -8.57 17.32 5.24
C ASN A 172 -9.11 18.31 4.19
N ASP A 173 -8.97 18.01 2.90
CA ASP A 173 -9.57 18.82 1.84
C ASP A 173 -11.08 18.55 1.78
N THR A 174 -11.86 19.47 2.33
CA THR A 174 -13.33 19.39 2.37
C THR A 174 -14.00 19.77 1.05
N SER A 175 -13.21 20.17 0.03
CA SER A 175 -13.72 20.55 -1.29
C SER A 175 -13.85 19.38 -2.28
N VAL A 176 -13.34 18.19 -1.93
CA VAL A 176 -13.47 16.98 -2.75
C VAL A 176 -14.92 16.52 -2.86
N LYS A 177 -15.28 15.92 -4.01
CA LYS A 177 -16.65 15.49 -4.34
C LYS A 177 -16.68 14.18 -5.09
N ASP A 178 -17.85 13.55 -5.10
CA ASP A 178 -18.10 12.36 -5.91
C ASP A 178 -17.76 12.64 -7.38
N ASN A 179 -17.15 11.66 -8.04
CA ASN A 179 -16.61 11.67 -9.41
C ASN A 179 -15.35 12.51 -9.64
N ASP A 180 -14.76 13.14 -8.61
CA ASP A 180 -13.44 13.76 -8.75
C ASP A 180 -12.41 12.69 -9.14
N LYS A 181 -11.52 13.03 -10.08
CA LYS A 181 -10.40 12.20 -10.50
C LYS A 181 -9.13 12.60 -9.78
N VAL A 182 -8.66 11.72 -8.92
CA VAL A 182 -7.59 11.99 -7.96
C VAL A 182 -6.37 11.11 -8.24
N ALA A 183 -5.20 11.56 -7.82
CA ALA A 183 -4.02 10.71 -7.72
C ALA A 183 -3.89 10.24 -6.28
N VAL A 184 -3.80 8.92 -6.06
CA VAL A 184 -3.71 8.31 -4.73
C VAL A 184 -2.37 7.61 -4.58
N ALA A 185 -1.59 8.02 -3.57
CA ALA A 185 -0.44 7.26 -3.10
C ALA A 185 -0.91 6.16 -2.13
N LEU A 186 -0.62 4.90 -2.48
CA LEU A 186 -0.93 3.73 -1.66
C LEU A 186 0.12 3.56 -0.56
N LEU A 187 -0.01 4.39 0.48
CA LEU A 187 0.89 4.46 1.62
C LEU A 187 0.52 3.43 2.70
N PRO A 188 1.43 3.19 3.67
CA PRO A 188 1.09 2.43 4.87
C PRO A 188 -0.16 3.03 5.55
N PRO A 189 -1.12 2.19 5.96
CA PRO A 189 -2.40 2.70 6.43
C PRO A 189 -2.26 3.39 7.78
N SER A 190 -3.02 4.48 7.92
CA SER A 190 -3.07 5.32 9.12
C SER A 190 -4.49 5.38 9.67
N VAL A 191 -4.65 5.47 10.99
CA VAL A 191 -5.97 5.53 11.63
C VAL A 191 -6.30 6.97 12.00
N PHE A 192 -7.48 7.42 11.57
CA PHE A 192 -8.05 8.69 11.98
C PHE A 192 -9.36 8.39 12.69
N MET A 193 -9.38 8.62 14.01
CA MET A 193 -10.58 8.49 14.86
C MET A 193 -11.35 7.17 14.60
N GLY A 194 -10.63 6.06 14.48
CA GLY A 194 -11.21 4.72 14.31
C GLY A 194 -11.40 4.25 12.87
N ILE A 195 -11.17 5.09 11.86
CA ILE A 195 -11.24 4.72 10.44
C ILE A 195 -9.82 4.58 9.87
N SER A 196 -9.53 3.44 9.22
CA SER A 196 -8.26 3.23 8.52
C SER A 196 -8.28 3.90 7.14
N SER A 197 -7.34 4.83 6.92
CA SER A 197 -7.01 5.37 5.60
C SER A 197 -5.94 4.49 4.94
N GLU A 198 -6.23 3.99 3.73
CA GLU A 198 -5.37 3.08 2.95
C GLU A 198 -4.42 3.81 1.99
N GLY A 199 -4.38 5.15 2.07
CA GLY A 199 -3.51 5.98 1.24
C GLY A 199 -3.66 7.46 1.53
N MET A 200 -3.12 8.27 0.62
CA MET A 200 -3.23 9.73 0.66
C MET A 200 -3.36 10.26 -0.77
N PHE A 201 -4.18 11.29 -0.94
CA PHE A 201 -4.25 11.99 -2.22
C PHE A 201 -3.01 12.85 -2.44
N LEU A 202 -2.57 12.94 -3.70
CA LEU A 202 -1.58 13.95 -4.07
C LEU A 202 -2.26 15.32 -4.11
N GLY A 203 -1.51 16.33 -3.67
CA GLY A 203 -1.97 17.70 -3.58
C GLY A 203 -0.81 18.66 -3.45
N ALA A 204 -1.00 19.89 -3.90
CA ALA A 204 -0.04 20.97 -3.75
C ALA A 204 -0.79 22.29 -3.65
N GLY A 205 -0.34 23.19 -2.76
CA GLY A 205 -0.93 24.52 -2.61
C GLY A 205 -2.41 24.48 -2.22
N GLU A 206 -3.30 24.56 -3.21
CA GLU A 206 -4.76 24.71 -3.09
C GLU A 206 -5.52 23.43 -2.66
N GLY A 207 -4.81 22.35 -2.34
CA GLY A 207 -5.38 21.11 -1.81
C GLY A 207 -5.18 19.91 -2.74
N VAL A 208 -6.13 18.99 -2.73
CA VAL A 208 -6.09 17.74 -3.52
C VAL A 208 -6.23 18.04 -5.01
N LEU A 209 -5.48 17.31 -5.84
CA LEU A 209 -5.65 17.29 -7.29
C LEU A 209 -6.93 16.52 -7.67
N LYS A 210 -7.88 17.18 -8.34
CA LYS A 210 -9.24 16.65 -8.61
C LYS A 210 -9.55 16.35 -10.09
N ASP A 211 -8.64 16.72 -10.99
CA ASP A 211 -8.75 16.51 -12.44
C ASP A 211 -7.51 15.79 -12.97
N VAL A 212 -7.10 14.71 -12.30
CA VAL A 212 -5.90 13.97 -12.66
C VAL A 212 -6.07 13.21 -13.97
N GLU A 213 -5.09 13.38 -14.87
CA GLU A 213 -5.04 12.69 -16.15
C GLU A 213 -4.53 11.26 -16.03
N GLY A 214 -5.15 10.35 -16.78
CA GLY A 214 -4.81 8.93 -16.85
C GLY A 214 -6.02 8.01 -16.72
N GLU A 215 -5.80 6.71 -16.91
CA GLU A 215 -6.83 5.68 -16.74
C GLU A 215 -6.93 5.27 -15.27
N ILE A 216 -8.13 4.96 -14.77
CA ILE A 216 -8.32 4.51 -13.39
C ILE A 216 -7.44 3.27 -13.12
N GLY A 217 -6.60 3.34 -12.09
CA GLY A 217 -5.64 2.29 -11.72
C GLY A 217 -4.31 2.33 -12.49
N SER A 218 -4.11 3.27 -13.42
CA SER A 218 -2.81 3.52 -14.05
C SER A 218 -1.98 4.52 -13.24
N LEU A 219 -0.72 4.71 -13.64
CA LEU A 219 0.08 5.85 -13.16
C LEU A 219 -0.59 7.17 -13.62
N PRO A 220 -0.61 8.21 -12.78
CA PRO A 220 -1.11 9.52 -13.18
C PRO A 220 -0.14 10.22 -14.13
N GLN A 221 -0.69 11.04 -15.02
CA GLN A 221 0.05 11.81 -16.02
C GLN A 221 0.08 13.29 -15.65
N HIS A 222 1.11 14.00 -16.10
CA HIS A 222 1.23 15.47 -15.98
C HIS A 222 1.09 16.03 -14.54
N VAL A 223 1.51 15.26 -13.53
CA VAL A 223 1.48 15.69 -12.12
C VAL A 223 2.68 16.57 -11.79
N ASP A 224 2.43 17.72 -11.14
CA ASP A 224 3.47 18.61 -10.64
C ASP A 224 4.34 17.90 -9.58
N VAL A 225 5.66 18.07 -9.67
CA VAL A 225 6.64 17.50 -8.75
C VAL A 225 6.36 17.89 -7.29
N ALA A 226 5.82 19.09 -7.06
CA ALA A 226 5.46 19.58 -5.74
C ALA A 226 4.36 18.73 -5.07
N ALA A 227 3.48 18.12 -5.86
CA ALA A 227 2.37 17.31 -5.34
C ALA A 227 2.80 15.99 -4.71
N PHE A 228 4.07 15.59 -4.90
CA PHE A 228 4.65 14.38 -4.31
C PHE A 228 5.36 14.63 -2.98
N ASN A 229 5.51 15.88 -2.53
CA ASN A 229 6.33 16.21 -1.35
C ASN A 229 5.82 15.55 -0.07
N GLU A 230 4.51 15.57 0.18
CA GLU A 230 3.94 14.91 1.35
C GLU A 230 4.10 13.39 1.27
N THR A 231 3.92 12.80 0.08
CA THR A 231 4.15 11.38 -0.13
C THR A 231 5.59 10.99 0.16
N ARG A 232 6.58 11.79 -0.28
CA ARG A 232 8.01 11.56 0.03
C ARG A 232 8.25 11.52 1.53
N ASN A 233 7.73 12.53 2.24
CA ASN A 233 7.89 12.64 3.69
C ASN A 233 7.30 11.42 4.42
N LEU A 234 6.12 10.94 4.00
CA LEU A 234 5.47 9.79 4.60
C LEU A 234 6.20 8.48 4.32
N VAL A 235 6.77 8.30 3.12
CA VAL A 235 7.62 7.14 2.83
C VAL A 235 8.88 7.18 3.68
N ASP A 236 9.57 8.33 3.77
CA ASP A 236 10.75 8.48 4.62
C ASP A 236 10.44 8.22 6.11
N GLN A 237 9.27 8.67 6.59
CA GLN A 237 8.81 8.40 7.94
C GLN A 237 8.57 6.91 8.16
N PHE A 238 7.86 6.25 7.24
CA PHE A 238 7.59 4.81 7.32
C PHE A 238 8.86 3.95 7.41
N LEU A 239 9.94 4.39 6.75
CA LEU A 239 11.22 3.68 6.79
C LEU A 239 12.01 3.91 8.09
N LYS A 240 11.65 4.93 8.90
CA LYS A 240 12.30 5.24 10.18
C LYS A 240 11.60 4.61 11.39
N ASP A 241 10.29 4.40 11.31
CA ASP A 241 9.42 3.88 12.39
C ASP A 241 9.49 2.35 12.56
#